data_AF-A0A954SYQ7-F1
#
_entry.id   AF-A0A954SYQ7-F1
#
_cell.length_a   1.000
_cell.length_b   1.000
_cell.length_c   1.000
_cell.angle_alpha   90.00
_cell.angle_beta   90.00
_cell.angle_gamma   90.00
#
_symmetry.space_group_name_H-M   'P 1'
#
loop_
_entity.id
_entity.type
_entity.pdbx_description
1 polymer ?
#
loop_
_entity_poly.entity_id
_entity_poly.type
_entity_poly.pdbx_seq_one_letter_code
_entity_poly.pdbx_strand_id
1 'polypeptide(L)'
;MLKRSSSVRYQTARRSLGLVAMALAIASLGGCGEIAEETSGGGSTSSLPPGASGPSVGTTDEQATAPTVVSQEAAVGVGARGQGNYGNDPITLPAKTYWKAQEKIAFEIQIPHALDLYKGLDPNGRGPASHEAFMRDVIEANRIPLPELPEGSQYRYDPQTETLFVDSLQ
;
A
#
# COMPACT_ATOMS: atom_id res chain seq x y z
N MET A 1 34.35 32.60 42.48
CA MET A 1 33.98 31.72 43.61
C MET A 1 32.64 31.05 43.30
N LEU A 2 32.59 29.70 43.41
CA LEU A 2 31.46 28.74 43.37
C LEU A 2 30.63 28.69 42.05
N LYS A 3 30.68 27.66 41.17
CA LYS A 3 30.73 26.18 41.24
C LYS A 3 29.43 25.53 41.73
N ARG A 4 28.73 24.84 40.81
CA ARG A 4 27.77 23.70 40.91
C ARG A 4 27.12 23.59 39.51
N SER A 5 27.48 22.73 38.55
CA SER A 5 27.64 21.27 38.50
C SER A 5 26.47 20.49 39.12
N SER A 6 25.54 20.08 38.25
CA SER A 6 24.49 19.11 38.53
C SER A 6 24.50 18.07 37.40
N SER A 7 25.40 17.09 37.53
CA SER A 7 25.32 15.83 36.78
C SER A 7 24.19 14.99 37.37
N VAL A 8 23.08 14.88 36.65
CA VAL A 8 22.02 13.94 36.98
C VAL A 8 22.36 12.61 36.32
N ARG A 9 23.04 11.75 37.08
CA ARG A 9 23.24 10.34 36.74
C ARG A 9 22.06 9.55 37.32
N TYR A 10 21.09 9.17 36.48
CA TYR A 10 20.14 8.12 36.83
C TYR A 10 20.72 6.77 36.39
N GLN A 11 21.60 6.20 37.21
CA GLN A 11 21.86 4.77 37.23
C GLN A 11 21.13 4.17 38.43
N THR A 12 20.07 3.41 38.19
CA THR A 12 19.53 2.28 38.99
C THR A 12 18.11 2.02 38.50
N ALA A 13 17.57 0.81 38.38
CA ALA A 13 18.04 -0.49 38.79
C ALA A 13 17.40 -1.54 37.88
N ARG A 14 18.21 -2.49 37.42
CA ARG A 14 17.74 -3.81 37.01
C ARG A 14 17.11 -4.47 38.23
N ARG A 15 15.81 -4.68 38.21
CA ARG A 15 15.11 -5.61 39.11
C ARG A 15 14.48 -6.70 38.28
N SER A 16 15.29 -7.72 38.04
CA SER A 16 14.88 -9.09 37.84
C SER A 16 13.98 -9.53 39.01
N LEU A 17 12.71 -9.82 38.74
CA LEU A 17 11.85 -10.65 39.59
C LEU A 17 10.56 -10.94 38.82
N GLY A 18 10.18 -12.21 38.71
CA GLY A 18 8.83 -12.59 38.25
C GLY A 18 8.78 -13.60 37.11
N LEU A 19 9.54 -14.69 37.22
CA LEU A 19 9.40 -15.89 36.41
C LEU A 19 8.17 -16.67 36.93
N VAL A 20 6.96 -16.26 36.54
CA VAL A 20 5.71 -17.03 36.78
C VAL A 20 4.75 -16.81 35.61
N ALA A 21 4.75 -17.74 34.66
CA ALA A 21 3.63 -17.99 33.74
C ALA A 21 3.71 -19.49 33.41
N MET A 22 3.11 -20.32 34.25
CA MET A 22 1.78 -20.89 34.03
C MET A 22 1.73 -21.67 32.71
N ALA A 23 2.16 -22.92 32.80
CA ALA A 23 2.01 -23.93 31.75
C ALA A 23 0.52 -24.16 31.51
N LEU A 24 0.00 -23.62 30.41
CA LEU A 24 -1.35 -23.86 29.93
C LEU A 24 -1.34 -25.15 29.10
N ALA A 25 -1.91 -26.21 29.66
CA ALA A 25 -2.23 -27.43 28.94
C ALA A 25 -3.34 -27.13 27.93
N ILE A 26 -3.01 -27.08 26.63
CA ILE A 26 -4.01 -27.04 25.55
C ILE A 26 -4.19 -28.46 25.02
N ALA A 27 -5.42 -28.92 25.18
CA ALA A 27 -5.92 -30.22 24.86
C ALA A 27 -5.85 -30.53 23.35
N SER A 28 -5.60 -31.81 23.11
CA SER A 28 -5.82 -32.56 21.89
C SER A 28 -7.24 -32.42 21.31
N LEU A 29 -7.30 -31.89 20.09
CA LEU A 29 -8.28 -32.18 19.03
C LEU A 29 -7.40 -32.28 17.76
N GLY A 30 -7.21 -33.44 17.12
CA GLY A 30 -8.27 -34.23 16.52
C GLY A 30 -8.60 -33.62 15.16
N GLY A 31 -7.81 -33.92 14.12
CA GLY A 31 -8.03 -33.42 12.76
C GLY A 31 -7.15 -34.11 11.73
N CYS A 32 -7.57 -35.30 11.29
CA CYS A 32 -7.17 -35.91 10.02
C CYS A 32 -7.93 -35.24 8.85
N GLY A 33 -7.30 -35.20 7.69
CA GLY A 33 -7.81 -34.69 6.41
C GLY A 33 -6.66 -33.98 5.70
N GLU A 34 -5.79 -34.62 4.91
CA GLU A 34 -5.98 -35.54 3.77
C GLU A 34 -6.69 -34.87 2.57
N ILE A 35 -5.94 -34.85 1.45
CA ILE A 35 -6.25 -34.56 0.03
C ILE A 35 -6.73 -33.13 -0.33
N ALA A 36 -6.39 -32.52 -1.48
CA ALA A 36 -5.78 -33.01 -2.72
C ALA A 36 -5.05 -31.87 -3.45
N GLU A 37 -3.99 -32.22 -4.16
CA GLU A 37 -3.51 -31.50 -5.34
C GLU A 37 -4.60 -31.48 -6.42
N GLU A 38 -4.89 -30.29 -6.98
CA GLU A 38 -5.42 -30.20 -8.33
C GLU A 38 -4.50 -29.34 -9.18
N THR A 39 -3.64 -30.04 -9.90
CA THR A 39 -3.15 -29.65 -11.22
C THR A 39 -4.35 -29.34 -12.12
N SER A 40 -4.41 -28.14 -12.67
CA SER A 40 -5.26 -27.84 -13.82
C SER A 40 -4.45 -27.14 -14.89
N GLY A 41 -4.01 -27.94 -15.85
CA GLY A 41 -3.52 -27.51 -17.14
C GLY A 41 -4.67 -27.45 -18.15
N GLY A 42 -4.59 -26.49 -19.06
CA GLY A 42 -5.45 -26.36 -20.24
C GLY A 42 -5.22 -24.98 -20.82
N GLY A 43 -4.74 -24.78 -22.04
CA GLY A 43 -4.81 -25.62 -23.22
C GLY A 43 -5.00 -24.64 -24.37
N SER A 44 -3.90 -24.03 -24.82
CA SER A 44 -3.91 -23.09 -25.95
C SER A 44 -4.11 -23.86 -27.25
N THR A 45 -5.25 -23.67 -27.91
CA THR A 45 -5.50 -24.16 -29.27
C THR A 45 -6.13 -23.07 -30.12
N SER A 46 -5.43 -22.67 -31.18
CA SER A 46 -5.92 -22.28 -32.53
C SER A 46 -4.85 -21.41 -33.19
N SER A 47 -3.99 -21.93 -34.07
CA SER A 47 -4.20 -22.27 -35.49
C SER A 47 -4.43 -21.06 -36.43
N LEU A 48 -3.33 -20.48 -36.96
CA LEU A 48 -2.91 -20.31 -38.39
C LEU A 48 -3.97 -20.06 -39.51
N PRO A 49 -3.66 -19.48 -40.73
CA PRO A 49 -2.38 -18.99 -41.32
C PRO A 49 -2.53 -17.65 -42.17
N PRO A 50 -1.96 -17.42 -43.39
CA PRO A 50 -1.01 -16.33 -43.68
C PRO A 50 -1.42 -15.33 -44.80
N GLY A 51 -0.74 -14.19 -44.91
CA GLY A 51 -0.82 -13.28 -46.07
C GLY A 51 0.07 -12.04 -45.85
N ALA A 52 1.22 -11.90 -46.49
CA ALA A 52 1.44 -11.38 -47.85
C ALA A 52 1.29 -9.84 -47.98
N SER A 53 2.44 -9.17 -48.14
CA SER A 53 2.67 -7.89 -48.85
C SER A 53 2.13 -6.60 -48.19
N GLY A 54 2.82 -5.46 -48.09
CA GLY A 54 4.11 -4.97 -48.60
C GLY A 54 4.47 -3.63 -47.88
N PRO A 55 5.42 -2.83 -48.40
CA PRO A 55 5.97 -1.66 -47.71
C PRO A 55 5.11 -0.42 -47.95
N SER A 56 4.86 0.39 -46.92
CA SER A 56 4.39 1.76 -47.11
C SER A 56 5.05 2.69 -46.11
N VAL A 57 6.04 3.42 -46.63
CA VAL A 57 6.57 4.64 -46.04
C VAL A 57 5.49 5.71 -46.23
N GLY A 58 5.05 6.31 -45.13
CA GLY A 58 4.02 7.36 -45.15
C GLY A 58 4.03 8.13 -43.85
N THR A 59 4.85 9.19 -43.81
CA THR A 59 4.73 10.27 -42.83
C THR A 59 3.37 10.95 -43.02
N THR A 60 2.53 10.95 -42.00
CA THR A 60 1.44 11.92 -41.80
C THR A 60 1.12 11.95 -40.31
N ASP A 61 1.31 13.11 -39.68
CA ASP A 61 0.84 13.45 -38.35
C ASP A 61 -0.66 13.15 -38.20
N GLU A 62 -0.99 12.15 -37.38
CA GLU A 62 -2.31 12.00 -36.77
C GLU A 62 -2.11 11.18 -35.48
N GLN A 63 -1.61 11.86 -34.44
CA GLN A 63 -1.47 11.28 -33.11
C GLN A 63 -2.87 11.15 -32.50
N ALA A 64 -3.45 9.97 -32.69
CA ALA A 64 -4.60 9.47 -31.99
C ALA A 64 -4.50 9.79 -30.49
N THR A 65 -5.53 10.42 -29.96
CA THR A 65 -5.79 10.64 -28.54
C THR A 65 -5.89 9.27 -27.84
N ALA A 66 -4.76 8.76 -27.38
CA ALA A 66 -4.74 7.83 -26.26
C ALA A 66 -5.27 8.59 -25.03
N PRO A 67 -6.12 7.98 -24.18
CA PRO A 67 -6.53 8.60 -22.93
C PRO A 67 -5.25 8.94 -22.15
N THR A 68 -5.06 10.22 -21.84
CA THR A 68 -3.92 10.68 -21.07
C THR A 68 -4.13 10.17 -19.65
N VAL A 69 -3.57 9.00 -19.32
CA VAL A 69 -3.56 8.49 -17.95
C VAL A 69 -2.69 9.43 -17.13
N VAL A 70 -3.32 10.31 -16.37
CA VAL A 70 -2.61 11.20 -15.45
C VAL A 70 -2.28 10.38 -14.22
N SER A 71 -0.99 10.10 -14.04
CA SER A 71 -0.49 9.45 -12.83
C SER A 71 -0.08 10.52 -11.82
N GLN A 72 -0.73 10.52 -10.66
CA GLN A 72 -0.45 11.42 -9.56
C GLN A 72 0.02 10.62 -8.34
N GLU A 73 0.98 11.14 -7.57
CA GLU A 73 1.32 10.55 -6.28
C GLU A 73 0.09 10.52 -5.34
N ALA A 74 -0.11 9.41 -4.64
CA ALA A 74 -1.23 9.25 -3.72
C ALA A 74 -1.01 10.13 -2.47
N ALA A 75 -1.60 11.32 -2.51
CA ALA A 75 -1.50 12.33 -1.46
C ALA A 75 -2.89 12.76 -0.94
N VAL A 76 -2.91 13.69 0.01
CA VAL A 76 -4.16 14.25 0.54
C VAL A 76 -4.99 14.87 -0.59
N GLY A 77 -6.25 14.44 -0.70
CA GLY A 77 -7.20 14.91 -1.70
C GLY A 77 -7.24 14.09 -2.98
N VAL A 78 -6.71 12.85 -3.01
CA VAL A 78 -6.92 11.92 -4.13
C VAL A 78 -8.16 11.02 -3.97
N GLY A 79 -8.71 10.92 -2.76
CA GLY A 79 -9.92 10.14 -2.52
C GLY A 79 -11.17 10.86 -3.03
N ALA A 80 -12.18 10.09 -3.46
CA ALA A 80 -13.48 10.60 -3.90
C ALA A 80 -14.12 11.53 -2.85
N ARG A 81 -13.93 11.23 -1.56
CA ARG A 81 -14.42 12.05 -0.43
C ARG A 81 -13.51 13.22 -0.07
N GLY A 82 -12.23 13.19 -0.46
CA GLY A 82 -11.32 14.34 -0.35
C GLY A 82 -11.52 15.36 -1.48
N GLN A 83 -11.87 14.85 -2.68
CA GLN A 83 -12.19 15.62 -3.89
C GLN A 83 -13.65 16.02 -4.03
N GLY A 84 -14.54 15.40 -3.25
CA GLY A 84 -15.96 15.65 -3.32
C GLY A 84 -16.25 17.15 -3.29
N ASN A 85 -17.28 17.57 -4.04
CA ASN A 85 -17.63 18.97 -4.22
C ASN A 85 -18.33 19.53 -2.96
N TYR A 86 -17.70 19.32 -1.79
CA TYR A 86 -18.03 19.98 -0.55
C TYR A 86 -17.67 21.45 -0.76
N GLY A 87 -18.72 22.26 -1.00
CA GLY A 87 -18.60 23.69 -1.11
C GLY A 87 -17.81 24.26 0.08
N ASN A 88 -17.29 25.48 -0.08
CA ASN A 88 -16.63 26.18 1.03
C ASN A 88 -17.67 26.74 2.03
N ASP A 89 -18.81 26.08 2.15
CA ASP A 89 -19.84 26.44 3.10
C ASP A 89 -19.37 26.05 4.51
N PRO A 90 -19.62 26.90 5.52
CA PRO A 90 -19.22 26.62 6.90
C PRO A 90 -19.85 25.35 7.47
N ILE A 91 -20.90 24.82 6.82
CA ILE A 91 -21.57 23.57 7.19
C ILE A 91 -20.79 22.33 6.70
N THR A 92 -20.23 22.37 5.49
CA THR A 92 -19.54 21.23 4.86
C THR A 92 -18.02 21.23 5.10
N LEU A 93 -17.46 22.38 5.50
CA LEU A 93 -16.05 22.53 5.80
C LEU A 93 -15.52 21.52 6.85
N PRO A 94 -16.20 21.28 8.00
CA PRO A 94 -15.71 20.33 8.99
C PRO A 94 -15.55 18.92 8.42
N ALA A 95 -16.50 18.53 7.58
CA ALA A 95 -16.52 17.24 6.92
C ALA A 95 -15.32 17.12 5.95
N LYS A 96 -15.15 18.09 5.04
CA LYS A 96 -14.00 18.16 4.12
C LYS A 96 -12.66 18.09 4.85
N THR A 97 -12.50 18.81 5.96
CA THR A 97 -11.27 18.78 6.75
C THR A 97 -11.04 17.44 7.42
N TYR A 98 -12.10 16.76 7.87
CA TYR A 98 -12.01 15.43 8.47
C TYR A 98 -11.46 14.40 7.48
N TRP A 99 -12.01 14.33 6.26
CA TRP A 99 -11.52 13.40 5.25
C TRP A 99 -10.09 13.69 4.84
N LYS A 100 -9.73 14.96 4.62
CA LYS A 100 -8.34 15.34 4.33
C LYS A 100 -7.38 14.94 5.45
N ALA A 101 -7.77 15.12 6.71
CA ALA A 101 -6.96 14.70 7.84
C ALA A 101 -6.81 13.17 7.88
N GLN A 102 -7.87 12.42 7.61
CA GLN A 102 -7.83 10.96 7.57
C GLN A 102 -6.91 10.45 6.44
N GLU A 103 -7.03 11.00 5.24
CA GLU A 103 -6.16 10.69 4.10
C GLU A 103 -4.70 10.99 4.42
N LYS A 104 -4.44 12.14 5.06
CA LYS A 104 -3.09 12.52 5.51
C LYS A 104 -2.49 11.48 6.45
N ILE A 105 -3.26 11.01 7.43
CA ILE A 105 -2.79 10.01 8.38
C ILE A 105 -2.48 8.70 7.63
N ALA A 106 -3.31 8.27 6.69
CA ALA A 106 -3.06 7.06 5.92
C ALA A 106 -1.76 7.19 5.09
N PHE A 107 -1.64 8.23 4.26
CA PHE A 107 -0.54 8.36 3.30
C PHE A 107 0.79 8.81 3.94
N GLU A 108 0.78 9.78 4.86
CA GLU A 108 2.02 10.35 5.41
C GLU A 108 2.53 9.61 6.66
N ILE A 109 1.67 8.86 7.37
CA ILE A 109 2.04 8.24 8.64
C ILE A 109 1.95 6.72 8.54
N GLN A 110 0.79 6.17 8.18
CA GLN A 110 0.57 4.72 8.24
C GLN A 110 1.36 3.96 7.17
N ILE A 111 1.34 4.42 5.91
CA ILE A 111 2.05 3.72 4.82
C ILE A 111 3.57 3.70 5.04
N PRO A 112 4.26 4.83 5.33
CA PRO A 112 5.69 4.81 5.59
C PRO A 112 6.04 3.92 6.79
N HIS A 113 5.26 4.01 7.87
CA HIS A 113 5.49 3.17 9.04
C HIS A 113 5.32 1.67 8.73
N ALA A 114 4.30 1.30 7.97
CA ALA A 114 4.08 -0.09 7.56
C ALA A 114 5.16 -0.60 6.60
N LEU A 115 5.69 0.25 5.72
CA LEU A 115 6.86 -0.06 4.90
C LEU A 115 8.10 -0.27 5.75
N ASP A 116 8.34 0.57 6.76
CA ASP A 116 9.45 0.40 7.69
C ASP A 116 9.34 -0.92 8.47
N LEU A 117 8.13 -1.30 8.91
CA LEU A 117 7.89 -2.59 9.55
C LEU A 117 8.16 -3.75 8.58
N TYR A 118 7.65 -3.68 7.35
CA TYR A 118 7.89 -4.69 6.33
C TYR A 118 9.40 -4.87 6.06
N LYS A 119 10.12 -3.76 5.86
CA LYS A 119 11.57 -3.76 5.63
C LYS A 119 12.34 -4.27 6.85
N GLY A 120 11.87 -4.00 8.06
CA GLY A 120 12.44 -4.52 9.29
C GLY A 120 12.27 -6.04 9.46
N LEU A 121 11.26 -6.64 8.82
CA LEU A 121 11.01 -8.07 8.82
C LEU A 121 11.78 -8.80 7.70
N ASP A 122 12.09 -8.13 6.59
CA ASP A 122 12.92 -8.70 5.52
C ASP A 122 14.41 -8.67 5.92
N PRO A 123 15.14 -9.80 5.84
CA PRO A 123 16.55 -9.85 6.22
C PRO A 123 17.46 -8.98 5.35
N ASN A 124 17.00 -8.53 4.18
CA ASN A 124 17.75 -7.66 3.28
C ASN A 124 17.24 -6.20 3.30
N GLY A 125 16.26 -5.87 4.15
CA GLY A 125 15.72 -4.52 4.27
C GLY A 125 14.96 -4.03 3.04
N ARG A 126 14.46 -4.94 2.19
CA ARG A 126 13.81 -4.59 0.93
C ARG A 126 12.33 -4.29 1.12
N GLY A 127 11.82 -3.30 0.38
CA GLY A 127 10.39 -3.04 0.27
C GLY A 127 9.66 -4.12 -0.55
N PRO A 128 8.32 -4.03 -0.65
CA PRO A 128 7.52 -4.93 -1.46
C PRO A 128 7.95 -4.93 -2.93
N ALA A 129 8.04 -6.12 -3.52
CA ALA A 129 8.54 -6.26 -4.90
C ALA A 129 7.48 -5.90 -5.97
N SER A 130 6.21 -5.85 -5.60
CA SER A 130 5.10 -5.61 -6.53
C SER A 130 3.95 -4.89 -5.84
N HIS A 131 3.04 -4.36 -6.66
CA HIS A 131 1.82 -3.72 -6.16
C HIS A 131 0.92 -4.68 -5.35
N GLU A 132 0.78 -5.92 -5.80
CA GLU A 132 0.00 -6.93 -5.07
C GLU A 132 0.61 -7.25 -3.71
N ALA A 133 1.94 -7.40 -3.63
CA ALA A 133 2.64 -7.61 -2.37
C ALA A 133 2.47 -6.39 -1.44
N PHE A 134 2.53 -5.17 -1.98
CA PHE A 134 2.26 -3.96 -1.19
C PHE A 134 0.82 -3.96 -0.63
N MET A 135 -0.19 -4.23 -1.45
CA MET A 135 -1.58 -4.23 -0.99
C MET A 135 -1.84 -5.31 0.07
N ARG A 136 -1.32 -6.53 -0.11
CA ARG A 136 -1.52 -7.63 0.84
C ARG A 136 -0.68 -7.46 2.11
N ASP A 137 0.63 -7.27 1.95
CA ASP A 137 1.59 -7.39 3.06
C ASP A 137 1.84 -6.07 3.79
N VAL A 138 1.50 -4.93 3.16
CA VAL A 138 1.62 -3.60 3.79
C VAL A 138 0.24 -3.06 4.14
N ILE A 139 -0.68 -2.95 3.19
CA ILE A 139 -1.98 -2.32 3.44
C ILE A 139 -2.91 -3.22 4.27
N GLU A 140 -3.17 -4.45 3.82
CA GLU A 140 -4.09 -5.36 4.49
C GLU A 140 -3.54 -5.86 5.82
N ALA A 141 -2.26 -6.26 5.87
CA ALA A 141 -1.61 -6.71 7.10
C ALA A 141 -1.63 -5.66 8.22
N ASN A 142 -1.51 -4.37 7.87
CA ASN A 142 -1.54 -3.26 8.84
C ASN A 142 -2.93 -2.61 8.96
N ARG A 143 -3.94 -3.14 8.24
CA ARG A 143 -5.33 -2.63 8.22
C ARG A 143 -5.41 -1.13 7.90
N ILE A 144 -4.58 -0.67 6.98
CA ILE A 144 -4.54 0.74 6.58
C ILE A 144 -5.79 1.04 5.74
N PRO A 145 -6.66 1.96 6.17
CA PRO A 145 -7.82 2.33 5.38
C PRO A 145 -7.38 3.22 4.23
N LEU A 146 -7.24 2.63 3.03
CA LEU A 146 -7.07 3.42 1.82
C LEU A 146 -8.39 4.12 1.49
N PRO A 147 -8.36 5.42 1.17
CA PRO A 147 -9.56 6.13 0.78
C PRO A 147 -10.12 5.56 -0.54
N GLU A 148 -11.44 5.61 -0.70
CA GLU A 148 -12.06 5.22 -1.97
C GLU A 148 -11.66 6.24 -3.04
N LEU A 149 -11.17 5.75 -4.18
CA LEU A 149 -10.83 6.59 -5.34
C LEU A 149 -12.09 6.94 -6.14
N PRO A 150 -12.07 8.08 -6.86
CA PRO A 150 -13.15 8.42 -7.80
C PRO A 150 -13.25 7.40 -8.94
N GLU A 151 -14.40 7.37 -9.61
CA GLU A 151 -14.63 6.44 -10.74
C GLU A 151 -13.57 6.61 -11.83
N GLY A 152 -13.02 5.51 -12.33
CA GLY A 152 -11.96 5.51 -13.35
C GLY A 152 -10.55 5.74 -12.80
N SER A 153 -10.37 5.87 -11.48
CA SER A 153 -9.05 5.93 -10.84
C SER A 153 -8.66 4.62 -10.15
N GLN A 154 -7.37 4.29 -10.19
CA GLN A 154 -6.81 3.08 -9.58
C GLN A 154 -5.51 3.36 -8.83
N TYR A 155 -5.28 2.60 -7.75
CA TYR A 155 -4.02 2.62 -7.03
C TYR A 155 -2.96 1.84 -7.79
N ARG A 156 -1.75 2.39 -7.90
CA ARG A 156 -0.58 1.72 -8.45
C ARG A 156 0.63 1.98 -7.56
N TYR A 157 1.28 0.93 -7.12
CA TYR A 157 2.50 1.04 -6.32
C TYR A 157 3.73 0.90 -7.21
N ASP A 158 4.72 1.76 -7.01
CA ASP A 158 6.02 1.67 -7.67
C ASP A 158 7.09 1.12 -6.70
N PRO A 159 7.62 -0.09 -6.92
CA PRO A 159 8.68 -0.69 -6.10
C PRO A 159 10.02 0.05 -6.17
N GLN A 160 10.29 0.83 -7.23
CA GLN A 160 11.55 1.55 -7.38
C GLN A 160 11.60 2.78 -6.48
N THR A 161 10.48 3.51 -6.39
CA THR A 161 10.38 4.71 -5.56
C THR A 161 9.74 4.43 -4.19
N GLU A 162 9.28 3.20 -3.96
CA GLU A 162 8.51 2.77 -2.79
C GLU A 162 7.27 3.67 -2.53
N THR A 163 6.70 4.23 -3.60
CA THR A 163 5.61 5.22 -3.52
C THR A 163 4.31 4.68 -4.12
N LEU A 164 3.19 5.06 -3.52
CA LEU A 164 1.86 4.78 -4.07
C LEU A 164 1.43 5.93 -4.98
N PHE A 165 0.96 5.58 -6.17
CA PHE A 165 0.39 6.48 -7.17
C PHE A 165 -1.09 6.18 -7.38
N VAL A 166 -1.79 7.15 -7.94
CA VAL A 166 -3.16 7.08 -8.41
C VAL A 166 -3.12 7.36 -9.91
N ASP A 167 -3.46 6.36 -10.70
CA ASP A 167 -3.67 6.54 -12.13
C ASP A 167 -5.14 6.89 -12.33
N SER A 168 -5.41 8.01 -12.99
CA SER A 168 -6.77 8.44 -13.33
C SER A 168 -6.99 8.35 -14.83
N LEU A 169 -8.02 7.64 -15.25
CA LEU A 169 -8.50 7.65 -16.63
C LEU A 169 -9.27 8.96 -16.87
N GLN A 170 -8.62 9.90 -17.57
CA GLN A 170 -9.25 11.12 -18.07
C GLN A 170 -9.84 10.91 -19.47
#